data_AF-A0AAV2H4X5-F1
#
_entry.id   AF-A0AAV2H4X5-F1
#
_cell.length_a   1.000
_cell.length_b   1.000
_cell.length_c   1.000
_cell.angle_alpha   90.00
_cell.angle_beta   90.00
_cell.angle_gamma   90.00
#
_symmetry.space_group_name_H-M   'P 1'
#
loop_
_entity.id
_entity.type
_entity.pdbx_description
1 polymer ?
#
loop_
_entity_poly.entity_id
_entity_poly.type
_entity_poly.pdbx_seq_one_letter_code
_entity_poly.pdbx_strand_id
1 'polypeptide(L)'
;MTTRLSLIRMAATSTKSLFIVVSMSLVTHMCSAEFFCHKGEFVFRAGSQNPACKPCPTGTYMDKDNHQNIGCKPCTAAESFLHEYVIKPCTTSQDTVVGCTLGYYRVDAEYGDFKDGECLSCSTCSGAKPHVARKCDEKTDTVCCPEQGMVLFTDSQGRIGCDKASSVVKRSLGASGKLQ
;
A
#
# COMPACT_ATOMS: atom_id res chain seq x y z
N MET A 1 -28.76 -35.02 -73.33
CA MET A 1 -29.21 -36.42 -73.35
C MET A 1 -27.99 -37.30 -73.58
N THR A 2 -27.96 -38.49 -72.96
CA THR A 2 -26.87 -39.48 -72.82
C THR A 2 -25.95 -39.26 -71.61
N THR A 3 -25.60 -40.22 -70.75
CA THR A 3 -26.25 -41.45 -70.26
C THR A 3 -25.59 -41.74 -68.90
N ARG A 4 -26.34 -42.20 -67.89
CA ARG A 4 -25.77 -42.82 -66.67
C ARG A 4 -25.10 -44.15 -67.04
N LEU A 5 -24.06 -44.58 -66.35
CA LEU A 5 -23.97 -45.95 -65.80
C LEU A 5 -22.78 -46.13 -64.85
N SER A 6 -22.95 -47.10 -63.95
CA SER A 6 -22.26 -47.31 -62.69
C SER A 6 -21.09 -48.29 -62.75
N LEU A 7 -20.22 -48.19 -61.73
CA LEU A 7 -19.52 -49.26 -60.97
C LEU A 7 -18.73 -50.35 -61.72
N ILE A 8 -17.41 -50.37 -61.53
CA ILE A 8 -16.65 -51.61 -61.26
C ILE A 8 -15.59 -51.35 -60.18
N ARG A 9 -15.65 -52.16 -59.11
CA ARG A 9 -14.63 -52.29 -58.06
C ARG A 9 -13.38 -52.97 -58.65
N MET A 10 -12.18 -52.49 -58.32
CA MET A 10 -11.01 -53.35 -58.23
C MET A 10 -10.28 -53.09 -56.92
N ALA A 11 -9.99 -54.19 -56.23
CA ALA A 11 -9.44 -54.25 -54.91
C ALA A 11 -7.91 -54.13 -54.92
N ALA A 12 -7.41 -53.74 -53.75
CA ALA A 12 -6.14 -54.12 -53.15
C ALA A 12 -4.86 -53.65 -53.85
N THR A 13 -4.11 -52.79 -53.18
CA THR A 13 -2.98 -53.19 -52.32
C THR A 13 -2.17 -51.97 -51.89
N SER A 14 -1.36 -52.16 -50.83
CA SER A 14 -0.26 -51.29 -50.41
C SER A 14 -0.60 -50.30 -49.29
N THR A 15 -0.66 -50.90 -48.10
CA THR A 15 -0.22 -50.35 -46.82
C THR A 15 0.61 -49.07 -46.92
N LYS A 16 0.03 -47.95 -46.54
CA LYS A 16 0.80 -46.85 -45.95
C LYS A 16 0.13 -46.47 -44.65
N SER A 17 0.74 -46.96 -43.56
CA SER A 17 0.49 -46.51 -42.21
C SER A 17 0.46 -44.99 -42.18
N LEU A 18 -0.73 -44.44 -42.01
CA LEU A 18 -0.91 -43.04 -41.66
C LEU A 18 -0.51 -42.94 -40.19
N PHE A 19 0.79 -42.72 -39.95
CA PHE A 19 1.29 -42.32 -38.65
C PHE A 19 0.67 -40.96 -38.34
N ILE A 20 -0.40 -40.99 -37.56
CA ILE A 20 -0.88 -39.85 -36.80
C ILE A 20 0.27 -39.52 -35.85
N VAL A 21 1.13 -38.59 -36.25
CA VAL A 21 2.03 -37.92 -35.31
C VAL A 21 1.15 -37.05 -34.43
N VAL A 22 0.58 -37.68 -33.40
CA VAL A 22 0.17 -36.97 -32.18
C VAL A 22 1.47 -36.37 -31.66
N SER A 23 1.73 -35.12 -32.05
CA SER A 23 2.86 -34.34 -31.57
C SER A 23 2.67 -34.16 -30.07
N MET A 24 3.16 -35.13 -29.29
CA MET A 24 3.31 -35.01 -27.84
C MET A 24 4.18 -33.79 -27.56
N SER A 25 3.50 -32.71 -27.19
CA SER A 25 3.84 -31.84 -26.07
C SER A 25 5.24 -32.04 -25.53
N LEU A 26 6.22 -31.35 -26.12
CA LEU A 26 7.39 -30.92 -25.37
C LEU A 26 7.14 -29.47 -24.94
N VAL A 27 6.22 -29.30 -23.99
CA VAL A 27 6.24 -28.09 -23.16
C VAL A 27 7.48 -28.25 -22.30
N THR A 28 8.60 -27.74 -22.81
CA THR A 28 9.81 -27.54 -22.00
C THR A 28 9.42 -26.56 -20.90
N HIS A 29 9.07 -27.10 -19.74
CA HIS A 29 8.88 -26.33 -18.53
C HIS A 29 10.26 -25.79 -18.16
N MET A 30 10.59 -24.64 -18.75
CA MET A 30 11.75 -23.84 -18.39
C MET A 30 11.59 -23.54 -16.90
N CYS A 31 12.41 -24.21 -16.08
CA CYS A 31 12.55 -23.88 -14.67
C CYS A 31 13.23 -22.50 -14.62
N SER A 32 12.45 -21.44 -14.69
CA SER A 32 12.93 -20.11 -14.32
C SER A 32 13.05 -20.12 -12.81
N ALA A 33 14.27 -20.29 -12.30
CA ALA A 33 14.55 -20.00 -10.91
C ALA A 33 14.08 -18.56 -10.65
N GLU A 34 13.14 -18.38 -9.73
CA GLU A 34 12.64 -17.06 -9.40
C GLU A 34 13.79 -16.26 -8.76
N PHE A 35 14.16 -15.15 -9.42
CA PHE A 35 15.26 -14.30 -9.02
C PHE A 35 14.71 -13.13 -8.22
N PHE A 36 15.03 -13.05 -6.93
CA PHE A 36 14.55 -12.00 -6.03
C PHE A 36 15.70 -11.17 -5.45
N CYS A 37 15.46 -9.87 -5.26
CA CYS A 37 16.40 -8.95 -4.63
C CYS A 37 15.96 -8.56 -3.22
N HIS A 38 16.91 -8.01 -2.48
CA HIS A 38 16.69 -7.46 -1.15
C HIS A 38 16.27 -5.99 -1.22
N LYS A 39 15.75 -5.49 -0.11
CA LYS A 39 15.56 -4.05 0.08
C LYS A 39 16.87 -3.31 -0.20
N GLY A 40 16.80 -2.11 -0.76
CA GLY A 40 18.00 -1.40 -1.21
C GLY A 40 18.40 -1.68 -2.64
N GLU A 41 17.80 -2.65 -3.31
CA GLU A 41 18.22 -3.10 -4.63
C GLU A 41 17.06 -3.13 -5.66
N PHE A 42 17.42 -3.27 -6.93
CA PHE A 42 16.48 -3.53 -8.04
C PHE A 42 17.03 -4.62 -8.96
N VAL A 43 16.13 -5.28 -9.69
CA VAL A 43 16.49 -6.29 -10.68
C VAL A 43 17.01 -5.62 -11.96
N PHE A 44 18.31 -5.76 -12.20
CA PHE A 44 18.95 -5.35 -13.44
C PHE A 44 18.90 -6.49 -14.47
N ARG A 45 18.59 -6.17 -15.73
CA ARG A 45 18.44 -7.13 -16.85
C ARG A 45 17.48 -8.28 -16.53
N ALA A 46 16.30 -7.96 -15.99
CA ALA A 46 15.23 -8.92 -15.78
C ALA A 46 14.89 -9.68 -17.07
N GLY A 47 14.63 -10.99 -16.97
CA GLY A 47 14.33 -11.85 -18.12
C GLY A 47 15.53 -12.16 -19.03
N SER A 48 16.72 -11.68 -18.71
CA SER A 48 17.96 -12.11 -19.37
C SER A 48 18.49 -13.40 -18.75
N GLN A 49 19.49 -14.03 -19.39
CA GLN A 49 20.16 -15.20 -18.82
C GLN A 49 20.95 -14.88 -17.54
N ASN A 50 21.28 -13.60 -17.31
CA ASN A 50 22.09 -13.14 -16.18
C ASN A 50 21.43 -11.95 -15.46
N PRO A 51 20.28 -12.15 -14.79
CA PRO A 51 19.71 -11.14 -13.93
C PRO A 51 20.63 -10.90 -12.73
N ALA A 52 20.66 -9.65 -12.24
CA ALA A 52 21.47 -9.29 -11.08
C ALA A 52 20.74 -8.26 -10.22
N CYS A 53 20.98 -8.29 -8.92
CA CYS A 53 20.55 -7.23 -8.01
C CYS A 53 21.57 -6.10 -8.05
N LYS A 54 21.08 -4.87 -8.20
CA LYS A 54 21.91 -3.66 -8.19
C LYS A 54 21.36 -2.70 -7.14
N PRO A 55 22.23 -1.96 -6.43
CA PRO A 55 21.78 -1.00 -5.45
C PRO A 55 20.95 0.11 -6.10
N CYS A 56 19.96 0.61 -5.38
CA CYS A 56 19.18 1.75 -5.83
C CYS A 56 20.08 2.98 -6.07
N PRO A 57 19.91 3.70 -7.19
CA PRO A 57 20.63 4.95 -7.43
C PRO A 57 20.23 6.04 -6.43
N THR A 58 21.09 7.05 -6.27
CA THR A 58 20.86 8.20 -5.40
C THR A 58 19.50 8.86 -5.68
N GLY A 59 18.76 9.18 -4.62
CA GLY A 59 17.42 9.76 -4.72
C GLY A 59 16.31 8.73 -4.95
N THR A 60 16.61 7.43 -4.84
CA THR A 60 15.61 6.36 -4.94
C THR A 60 15.80 5.31 -3.85
N TYR A 61 14.73 4.55 -3.57
CA TYR A 61 14.72 3.49 -2.57
C TYR A 61 13.89 2.25 -2.97
N MET A 62 14.15 1.14 -2.30
CA MET A 62 13.35 -0.09 -2.33
C MET A 62 13.19 -0.63 -0.91
N ASP A 63 11.96 -0.57 -0.39
CA ASP A 63 11.59 -0.95 0.97
C ASP A 63 11.19 -2.42 1.12
N LYS A 64 11.01 -3.14 0.02
CA LYS A 64 10.57 -4.53 0.00
C LYS A 64 11.77 -5.47 -0.12
N ASP A 65 11.77 -6.53 0.68
CA ASP A 65 12.60 -7.70 0.44
C ASP A 65 11.87 -8.69 -0.50
N ASN A 66 12.62 -9.64 -1.06
CA ASN A 66 12.12 -10.72 -1.91
C ASN A 66 11.24 -10.20 -3.07
N HIS A 67 11.72 -9.19 -3.79
CA HIS A 67 10.97 -8.57 -4.89
C HIS A 67 11.65 -8.80 -6.24
N GLN A 68 10.88 -8.62 -7.32
CA GLN A 68 11.37 -8.64 -8.71
C GLN A 68 11.31 -7.26 -9.39
N ASN A 69 11.10 -6.20 -8.61
CA ASN A 69 11.01 -4.84 -9.12
C ASN A 69 12.27 -4.45 -9.90
N ILE A 70 12.08 -4.00 -11.14
CA ILE A 70 13.15 -3.59 -12.07
C ILE A 70 13.60 -2.13 -11.88
N GLY A 71 13.05 -1.44 -10.88
CA GLY A 71 13.37 -0.06 -10.56
C GLY A 71 13.02 0.28 -9.12
N CYS A 72 13.69 1.30 -8.60
CA CYS A 72 13.47 1.83 -7.25
C CYS A 72 12.46 2.98 -7.28
N LYS A 73 11.77 3.21 -6.16
CA LYS A 73 10.82 4.31 -5.98
C LYS A 73 11.60 5.62 -5.77
N PRO A 74 11.15 6.77 -6.28
CA PRO A 74 11.75 8.06 -5.94
C PRO A 74 11.56 8.35 -4.45
N CYS A 75 12.54 8.99 -3.81
CA CYS A 75 12.38 9.48 -2.44
C CYS A 75 11.38 10.64 -2.39
N THR A 76 10.55 10.70 -1.35
CA THR A 76 9.72 11.86 -1.05
C THR A 76 10.60 13.07 -0.71
N ALA A 77 10.26 14.22 -1.28
CA ALA A 77 10.86 15.51 -0.94
C ALA A 77 9.99 16.22 0.11
N ALA A 78 10.62 16.81 1.12
CA ALA A 78 9.91 17.66 2.07
C ALA A 78 9.88 19.09 1.54
N GLU A 79 8.69 19.67 1.49
CA GLU A 79 8.49 21.03 0.97
C GLU A 79 8.27 22.02 2.12
N SER A 80 9.24 22.90 2.36
CA SER A 80 9.20 23.82 3.50
C SER A 80 8.00 24.78 3.47
N PHE A 81 7.51 25.13 2.28
CA PHE A 81 6.32 25.97 2.12
C PHE A 81 5.02 25.26 2.50
N LEU A 82 5.02 23.92 2.57
CA LEU A 82 3.94 23.10 3.09
C LEU A 82 4.11 22.79 4.57
N HIS A 83 4.97 23.53 5.28
CA HIS A 83 5.29 23.28 6.69
C HIS A 83 5.90 21.91 6.95
N GLU A 84 6.55 21.31 5.95
CA GLU A 84 7.20 20.03 6.06
C GLU A 84 8.69 20.16 6.41
N TYR A 85 9.23 19.11 7.06
CA TYR A 85 10.66 18.96 7.27
C TYR A 85 11.06 17.49 7.26
N VAL A 86 12.36 17.22 7.01
CA VAL A 86 12.90 15.87 7.01
C VAL A 86 13.19 15.43 8.45
N ILE A 87 12.43 14.46 8.95
CA ILE A 87 12.72 13.77 10.22
C ILE A 87 13.85 12.75 10.01
N LYS A 88 13.73 11.95 8.94
CA LYS A 88 14.77 10.98 8.55
C LYS A 88 15.04 11.09 7.06
N PRO A 89 16.32 11.17 6.65
CA PRO A 89 16.67 11.25 5.24
C PRO A 89 16.38 9.92 4.53
N CYS A 90 16.20 10.00 3.22
CA CYS A 90 16.09 8.82 2.36
C CYS A 90 17.37 7.99 2.36
N THR A 91 17.21 6.67 2.23
CA THR A 91 18.29 5.71 2.03
C THR A 91 17.91 4.77 0.88
N THR A 92 18.83 3.92 0.41
CA THR A 92 18.47 2.94 -0.63
C THR A 92 17.34 1.99 -0.20
N SER A 93 17.16 1.75 1.10
CA SER A 93 16.16 0.80 1.62
C SER A 93 14.96 1.43 2.33
N GLN A 94 14.85 2.76 2.35
CA GLN A 94 13.82 3.47 3.09
C GLN A 94 13.58 4.85 2.48
N ASP A 95 12.31 5.23 2.37
CA ASP A 95 11.93 6.59 1.98
C ASP A 95 12.40 7.65 3.00
N THR A 96 12.32 8.90 2.58
CA THR A 96 12.32 10.06 3.47
C THR A 96 11.15 9.97 4.44
N VAL A 97 11.41 10.15 5.73
CA VAL A 97 10.33 10.34 6.71
C VAL A 97 10.11 11.84 6.88
N VAL A 98 8.93 12.30 6.47
CA VAL A 98 8.53 13.71 6.51
C VAL A 98 7.69 13.99 7.75
N GLY A 99 7.99 15.11 8.42
CA GLY A 99 7.26 15.63 9.57
C GLY A 99 6.73 17.04 9.34
N CYS A 100 5.97 17.56 10.29
CA CYS A 100 5.40 18.90 10.24
C CYS A 100 6.06 19.86 11.24
N THR A 101 6.34 21.09 10.80
CA THR A 101 6.89 22.14 11.66
C THR A 101 5.99 22.43 12.87
N LEU A 102 6.55 23.04 13.93
CA LEU A 102 5.81 23.33 15.16
C LEU A 102 4.52 24.12 14.87
N GLY A 103 3.41 23.65 15.44
CA GLY A 103 2.09 24.24 15.20
C GLY A 103 1.32 23.59 14.04
N TYR A 104 1.83 22.50 13.48
CA TYR A 104 1.19 21.68 12.46
C TYR A 104 1.23 20.20 12.84
N TYR A 105 0.23 19.44 12.40
CA TYR A 105 0.16 17.98 12.55
C TYR A 105 0.01 17.31 11.18
N ARG A 106 0.54 16.10 11.01
CA ARG A 106 0.47 15.36 9.75
C ARG A 106 -0.79 14.53 9.69
N VAL A 107 -1.51 14.63 8.58
CA VAL A 107 -2.56 13.68 8.20
C VAL A 107 -2.02 12.79 7.08
N ASP A 108 -2.06 11.47 7.29
CA ASP A 108 -1.63 10.51 6.29
C ASP A 108 -2.69 10.38 5.18
N ALA A 109 -2.25 9.98 3.99
CA ALA A 109 -3.05 9.82 2.78
C ALA A 109 -4.23 8.83 2.87
N GLU A 110 -4.39 8.11 4.00
CA GLU A 110 -5.44 7.09 4.16
C GLU A 110 -6.87 7.67 4.09
N TYR A 111 -7.01 9.00 4.17
CA TYR A 111 -8.29 9.71 4.11
C TYR A 111 -8.49 10.63 2.88
N GLY A 112 -7.61 10.58 1.86
CA GLY A 112 -7.71 11.45 0.67
C GLY A 112 -6.94 10.97 -0.58
N ASP A 113 -7.15 11.66 -1.72
CA ASP A 113 -6.55 11.36 -3.03
C ASP A 113 -5.06 11.74 -3.17
N PHE A 114 -4.47 12.37 -2.14
CA PHE A 114 -3.07 12.83 -2.16
C PHE A 114 -2.13 11.76 -1.63
N LYS A 115 -1.15 11.35 -2.45
CA LYS A 115 -0.29 10.20 -2.17
C LYS A 115 0.72 10.36 -1.02
N ASP A 116 0.91 11.58 -0.50
CA ASP A 116 2.05 11.87 0.37
C ASP A 116 1.67 12.44 1.76
N GLY A 117 0.39 12.58 2.09
CA GLY A 117 -0.05 13.21 3.35
C GLY A 117 0.16 14.74 3.37
N GLU A 118 -0.41 15.42 4.36
CA GLU A 118 -0.40 16.89 4.44
C GLU A 118 -0.17 17.37 5.88
N CYS A 119 0.50 18.52 6.03
CA CYS A 119 0.63 19.22 7.31
C CYS A 119 -0.49 20.25 7.49
N LEU A 120 -1.39 19.98 8.44
CA LEU A 120 -2.50 20.87 8.78
C LEU A 120 -2.16 21.70 10.02
N SER A 121 -2.58 22.95 10.05
CA SER A 121 -2.35 23.83 11.19
C SER A 121 -3.15 23.34 12.41
N CYS A 122 -2.52 23.38 13.57
CA CYS A 122 -3.18 23.04 14.82
C CYS A 122 -4.30 24.04 15.13
N SER A 123 -5.47 23.52 15.49
CA SER A 123 -6.59 24.29 15.98
C SER A 123 -6.24 25.06 17.24
N THR A 124 -6.80 26.26 17.37
CA THR A 124 -6.72 27.09 18.58
C THR A 124 -8.05 27.10 19.31
N CYS A 125 -8.02 26.84 20.61
CA CYS A 125 -9.24 26.81 21.42
C CYS A 125 -9.71 28.23 21.74
N SER A 126 -10.85 28.61 21.18
CA SER A 126 -11.47 29.93 21.36
C SER A 126 -13.00 29.85 21.24
N GLY A 127 -13.71 30.92 21.62
CA GLY A 127 -15.16 31.00 21.49
C GLY A 127 -15.90 29.91 22.29
N ALA A 128 -16.72 29.12 21.60
CA ALA A 128 -17.59 28.10 22.21
C ALA A 128 -16.84 26.89 22.81
N LYS A 129 -15.55 26.72 22.49
CA LYS A 129 -14.69 25.67 23.05
C LYS A 129 -13.34 26.27 23.46
N PRO A 130 -13.29 27.04 24.55
CA PRO A 130 -12.10 27.81 24.90
C PRO A 130 -11.03 26.98 25.62
N HIS A 131 -11.33 25.75 26.05
CA HIS A 131 -10.41 24.95 26.87
C HIS A 131 -9.69 23.88 26.05
N VAL A 132 -8.37 23.84 26.17
CA VAL A 132 -7.53 22.78 25.59
C VAL A 132 -7.65 21.52 26.45
N ALA A 133 -8.29 20.49 25.93
CA ALA A 133 -8.36 19.17 26.57
C ALA A 133 -7.22 18.25 26.14
N ARG A 134 -6.74 18.39 24.89
CA ARG A 134 -5.50 17.77 24.41
C ARG A 134 -4.75 18.77 23.55
N LYS A 135 -3.46 18.90 23.78
CA LYS A 135 -2.57 19.73 22.95
C LYS A 135 -2.35 19.04 21.60
N CYS A 136 -2.15 19.84 20.56
CA CYS A 136 -1.68 19.34 19.28
C CYS A 136 -0.34 18.60 19.44
N ASP A 137 -0.14 17.55 18.64
CA ASP A 137 1.13 16.84 18.48
C ASP A 137 1.41 16.57 16.99
N GLU A 138 2.46 15.81 16.68
CA GLU A 138 2.87 15.55 15.30
C GLU A 138 1.83 14.82 14.44
N LYS A 139 0.85 14.14 15.06
CA LYS A 139 -0.12 13.27 14.37
C LYS A 139 -1.57 13.65 14.61
N THR A 140 -1.83 14.48 15.62
CA THR A 140 -3.19 14.78 16.03
C THR A 140 -3.37 16.25 16.37
N ASP A 141 -4.51 16.78 15.94
CA ASP A 141 -4.90 18.16 16.23
C ASP A 141 -5.15 18.39 17.74
N THR A 142 -5.09 19.67 18.13
CA THR A 142 -5.63 20.19 19.38
C THR A 142 -7.10 19.78 19.51
N VAL A 143 -7.48 19.27 20.68
CA VAL A 143 -8.89 19.02 21.00
C VAL A 143 -9.37 20.03 22.02
N CYS A 144 -10.39 20.78 21.62
CA CYS A 144 -11.00 21.82 22.42
C CYS A 144 -12.32 21.35 23.06
N CYS A 145 -12.55 21.70 24.33
CA CYS A 145 -13.78 21.45 25.06
C CYS A 145 -14.48 22.75 25.51
N PRO A 146 -15.82 22.75 25.66
CA PRO A 146 -16.59 23.91 26.11
C PRO A 146 -16.27 24.39 27.53
N GLU A 147 -16.00 23.47 28.44
CA GLU A 147 -15.81 23.77 29.88
C GLU A 147 -14.47 23.22 30.39
N GLN A 148 -13.89 23.91 31.37
CA GLN A 148 -12.69 23.44 32.07
C GLN A 148 -13.01 22.16 32.86
N GLY A 149 -12.08 21.20 32.87
CA GLY A 149 -12.26 19.93 33.58
C GLY A 149 -13.09 18.89 32.84
N MET A 150 -13.55 19.18 31.62
CA MET A 150 -14.00 18.14 30.70
C MET A 150 -12.81 17.30 30.24
N VAL A 151 -13.04 16.01 30.09
CA VAL A 151 -12.06 15.03 29.61
C VAL A 151 -12.49 14.47 28.26
N LEU A 152 -11.52 14.00 27.49
CA LEU A 152 -11.80 13.33 26.23
C LEU A 152 -12.36 11.93 26.48
N PHE A 153 -13.32 11.54 25.66
CA PHE A 153 -13.76 10.16 25.54
C PHE A 153 -13.86 9.78 24.07
N THR A 154 -13.68 8.51 23.76
CA THR A 154 -13.91 7.96 22.43
C THR A 154 -15.21 7.18 22.46
N ASP A 155 -16.12 7.47 21.53
CA ASP A 155 -17.37 6.70 21.42
C ASP A 155 -17.16 5.35 20.74
N SER A 156 -18.22 4.55 20.63
CA SER A 156 -18.18 3.23 19.99
C SER A 156 -17.86 3.28 18.48
N GLN A 157 -17.89 4.46 17.87
CA GLN A 157 -17.58 4.68 16.46
C GLN A 157 -16.17 5.27 16.28
N GLY A 158 -15.38 5.40 17.36
CA GLY A 158 -14.03 5.95 17.30
C GLY A 158 -13.98 7.49 17.34
N ARG A 159 -15.11 8.18 17.53
CA ARG A 159 -15.14 9.65 17.53
C ARG A 159 -14.75 10.21 18.88
N ILE A 160 -13.94 11.26 18.86
CA ILE A 160 -13.48 11.96 20.07
C ILE A 160 -14.54 12.99 20.48
N GLY A 161 -14.99 12.91 21.73
CA GLY A 161 -15.91 13.85 22.37
C GLY A 161 -15.38 14.40 23.69
N CYS A 162 -16.07 15.41 24.23
CA CYS A 162 -15.79 16.00 25.54
C CYS A 162 -16.95 15.70 26.50
N ASP A 163 -16.65 15.24 27.72
CA ASP A 163 -17.64 15.11 28.78
C ASP A 163 -17.01 15.34 30.15
N LYS A 164 -17.84 15.58 31.17
CA LYS A 164 -17.39 15.68 32.56
C LYS A 164 -16.81 14.34 33.00
N ALA A 165 -15.70 14.36 33.72
CA ALA A 165 -15.01 13.14 34.16
C ALA A 165 -15.93 12.16 34.91
N SER A 166 -16.83 12.67 35.75
CA SER A 166 -17.82 11.87 36.49
C SER A 166 -18.84 11.16 35.59
N SER A 167 -19.15 11.71 34.42
CA SER A 167 -20.04 11.13 33.43
C SER A 167 -19.34 10.05 32.60
N VAL A 168 -18.07 10.26 32.24
CA VAL A 168 -17.27 9.27 31.49
C VAL A 168 -17.12 7.97 32.30
N VAL A 169 -16.78 8.07 33.59
CA VAL A 169 -16.64 6.91 34.48
C VAL A 169 -17.92 6.07 34.54
N LYS A 170 -19.10 6.71 34.58
CA LYS A 170 -20.40 6.01 34.58
C LYS A 170 -20.66 5.25 33.27
N ARG A 171 -20.25 5.80 32.12
CA ARG A 171 -20.41 5.14 30.81
C ARG A 171 -19.48 3.92 30.70
N SER A 172 -18.24 4.03 31.16
CA SER A 172 -17.28 2.92 31.16
C SER A 172 -17.72 1.78 32.07
N LEU A 173 -18.30 2.08 33.23
CA LEU A 173 -18.83 1.08 34.16
C LEU A 173 -20.15 0.46 33.67
N GLY A 174 -21.01 1.23 33.00
CA GLY A 174 -22.27 0.74 32.43
C GLY A 174 -22.09 -0.20 31.23
N ALA A 175 -21.00 -0.07 30.47
CA ALA A 175 -20.67 -0.96 29.35
C ALA A 175 -20.17 -2.34 29.80
N SER A 176 -19.70 -2.49 31.05
CA SER A 176 -19.24 -3.76 31.62
C SER A 176 -20.37 -4.59 32.26
N GLY A 177 -21.60 -4.07 32.30
CA GLY A 177 -22.75 -4.68 32.97
C GLY A 177 -23.72 -5.50 32.11
N LYS A 178 -23.38 -5.81 30.84
CA LYS A 178 -24.19 -6.69 29.97
C LYS A 178 -23.49 -8.02 29.73
N LEU A 179 -23.44 -8.83 30.77
CA LEU A 179 -23.29 -10.28 30.67
C LEU A 179 -24.37 -10.90 31.55
N GLN A 180 -25.54 -11.12 30.95
CA GLN A 180 -26.60 -12.03 31.41
C GLN A 180 -27.47 -12.40 30.22
#